data_AF-A0A497IBS9-F1
#
_entry.id   AF-A0A497IBS9-F1
#
_cell.length_a   1.000
_cell.length_b   1.000
_cell.length_c   1.000
_cell.angle_alpha   90.00
_cell.angle_beta   90.00
_cell.angle_gamma   90.00
#
_symmetry.space_group_name_H-M   'P 1'
#
loop_
_entity.id
_entity.type
_entity.pdbx_description
1 polymer ?
#
loop_
_entity_poly.entity_id
_entity_poly.type
_entity_poly.pdbx_seq_one_letter_code
_entity_poly.pdbx_strand_id
1 'polypeptide(L)' 'MENEDRNRRGRGRYEGDREMHKAVCSDCGAECEVPFEPTEGRPVYCRECFKKRRPPR' A
#
# COMPACT_ATOMS: atom_id res chain seq x y z
N MET A 1 -38.00 14.71 24.11
CA MET A 1 -37.23 13.44 24.16
C MET A 1 -37.27 12.91 22.74
N GLU A 2 -36.15 12.38 22.23
CA GLU A 2 -35.93 11.91 20.84
C GLU A 2 -35.37 12.99 19.89
N ASN A 3 -34.04 13.02 19.78
CA ASN A 3 -33.35 13.26 18.52
C ASN A 3 -32.15 12.31 18.51
N GLU A 4 -32.06 11.47 17.47
CA GLU A 4 -31.21 10.30 17.41
C GLU A 4 -29.75 10.64 17.11
N ASP A 5 -28.97 10.84 18.17
CA ASP A 5 -27.50 10.82 18.17
C ASP A 5 -26.94 9.39 17.93
N ARG A 6 -27.39 8.72 16.87
CA ARG A 6 -26.95 7.36 16.49
C ARG A 6 -26.21 7.31 15.14
N ASN A 7 -25.71 8.42 14.61
CA ASN A 7 -24.77 8.34 13.49
C ASN A 7 -23.35 8.01 13.98
N ARG A 8 -23.23 6.79 14.48
CA ARG A 8 -22.00 6.08 14.78
C ARG A 8 -21.40 5.67 13.42
N ARG A 9 -20.11 5.97 13.23
CA ARG A 9 -19.18 5.32 12.26
C ARG A 9 -19.04 5.93 10.86
N GLY A 10 -18.88 7.24 10.76
CA GLY A 10 -18.22 7.86 9.60
C GLY A 10 -16.70 7.86 9.73
N ARG A 11 -16.03 6.71 9.94
CA ARG A 11 -14.56 6.65 9.71
C ARG A 11 -14.37 6.74 8.21
N GLY A 12 -14.31 7.97 7.69
CA GLY A 12 -13.88 8.25 6.33
C GLY A 12 -12.51 7.62 6.13
N ARG A 13 -12.50 6.39 5.62
CA ARG A 13 -11.31 5.83 4.99
C ARG A 13 -11.00 6.81 3.89
N TYR A 14 -9.94 7.57 4.08
CA TYR A 14 -9.23 8.24 3.03
C TYR A 14 -8.64 7.15 2.12
N GLU A 15 -9.52 6.51 1.37
CA GLU A 15 -9.23 5.61 0.27
C GLU A 15 -8.94 6.53 -0.92
N GLY A 16 -7.92 7.39 -0.77
CA GLY A 16 -7.38 8.11 -1.90
C GLY A 16 -6.90 7.05 -2.87
N ASP A 17 -7.43 7.07 -4.09
CA ASP A 17 -6.97 6.30 -5.24
C ASP A 17 -5.43 6.32 -5.25
N ARG A 18 -4.84 5.26 -4.71
CA ARG A 18 -3.39 5.09 -4.76
C ARG A 18 -3.14 4.54 -6.14
N GLU A 19 -2.61 5.38 -7.02
CA GLU A 19 -2.18 4.91 -8.33
C GLU A 19 -1.20 3.76 -8.14
N MET A 20 -1.59 2.59 -8.64
CA MET A 20 -0.79 1.38 -8.58
C MET A 20 0.08 1.36 -9.83
N HIS A 21 1.39 1.43 -9.64
CA HIS A 21 2.35 1.38 -10.74
C HIS A 21 2.85 -0.06 -10.91
N LYS A 22 2.92 -0.52 -12.16
CA LYS A 22 3.55 -1.78 -12.51
C LYS A 22 5.06 -1.66 -12.37
N ALA A 23 5.67 -2.60 -11.68
CA ALA A 23 7.12 -2.65 -11.46
C ALA A 23 7.62 -4.09 -11.36
N VAL A 24 8.90 -4.28 -11.66
CA VAL A 24 9.57 -5.59 -11.55
C VAL A 24 10.33 -5.66 -10.24
N CYS A 25 10.12 -6.73 -9.47
CA CYS A 25 10.83 -6.95 -8.22
C CYS A 25 12.32 -7.15 -8.48
N SER A 26 13.19 -6.31 -7.90
CA SER A 26 14.65 -6.40 -8.03
C SER A 26 15.26 -7.60 -7.30
N ASP A 27 14.47 -8.35 -6.52
CA ASP A 27 14.94 -9.50 -5.74
C ASP A 27 14.56 -10.83 -6.39
N CYS A 28 13.31 -10.97 -6.84
CA CYS A 28 12.81 -12.21 -7.46
C CYS A 28 12.50 -12.09 -8.96
N GLY A 29 12.53 -10.89 -9.54
CA GLY A 29 12.23 -10.66 -10.96
C GLY A 29 10.74 -10.73 -11.33
N ALA A 30 9.83 -10.92 -10.37
CA ALA A 30 8.40 -10.98 -10.64
C ALA A 30 7.77 -9.60 -10.89
N GLU A 31 6.81 -9.54 -11.81
CA GLU A 31 5.98 -8.35 -12.03
C GLU A 31 5.02 -8.15 -10.85
N CYS A 32 4.94 -6.92 -10.33
CA CYS A 32 4.11 -6.57 -9.20
C CYS A 32 3.59 -5.14 -9.31
N GLU A 33 2.50 -4.86 -8.58
CA GLU A 33 1.90 -3.54 -8.52
C GLU A 33 2.25 -2.89 -7.19
N VAL A 34 2.87 -1.71 -7.26
CA VAL A 34 3.34 -0.96 -6.11
C VAL A 34 2.66 0.41 -6.03
N PRO A 35 2.30 0.89 -4.83
CA PRO A 35 1.64 2.18 -4.65
C PRO A 35 2.61 3.37 -4.69
N PHE A 36 3.79 3.17 -5.28
CA PHE A 36 4.84 4.17 -5.40
C PHE A 36 5.44 4.08 -6.80
N GLU A 37 5.82 5.22 -7.36
CA GLU A 37 6.46 5.24 -8.67
C GLU A 37 7.82 4.53 -8.63
N PRO A 38 8.07 3.54 -9.51
CA PRO A 38 9.37 2.89 -9.61
C PRO A 38 10.39 3.87 -10.20
N THR A 39 11.30 4.39 -9.37
CA THR A 39 12.35 5.31 -9.80
C THR A 39 13.64 4.58 -10.18
N GLU A 40 14.28 4.99 -11.27
CA GLU A 40 15.59 4.49 -11.68
C GLU A 40 16.63 4.80 -10.59
N GLY A 41 17.15 3.76 -9.92
CA GLY A 41 18.11 3.89 -8.82
C GLY A 41 17.59 3.43 -7.44
N ARG A 42 16.29 3.18 -7.27
CA ARG A 42 15.74 2.52 -6.07
C ARG A 42 15.20 1.13 -6.42
N PRO A 43 15.66 0.07 -5.73
CA PRO A 43 15.16 -1.27 -6.00
C PRO A 43 13.71 -1.39 -5.56
N VAL A 44 12.88 -1.95 -6.44
CA VAL A 44 11.47 -2.21 -6.16
C VAL A 44 11.36 -3.62 -5.60
N TYR A 45 10.60 -3.80 -4.52
CA TYR A 45 10.38 -5.11 -3.93
C TYR A 45 8.90 -5.44 -3.91
N CYS A 46 8.56 -6.66 -4.33
CA CYS A 46 7.23 -7.18 -4.15
C CYS A 46 6.90 -7.31 -2.65
N ARG A 47 5.60 -7.43 -2.32
CA ARG A 47 5.13 -7.53 -0.93
C ARG A 47 5.82 -8.65 -0.15
N GLU A 48 6.18 -9.74 -0.82
CA GLU A 48 6.83 -10.89 -0.19
C GLU A 48 8.31 -10.62 0.12
N CYS A 49 9.08 -10.16 -0.87
CA CYS A 49 10.49 -9.79 -0.68
C CYS A 49 10.65 -8.64 0.32
N PHE A 50 9.75 -7.65 0.30
CA PHE A 50 9.74 -6.57 1.28
C PHE A 50 9.46 -7.07 2.70
N LYS A 51 8.53 -8.02 2.88
CA LYS A 51 8.28 -8.66 4.18
C LYS A 51 9.49 -9.44 4.69
N LYS A 52 10.19 -10.16 3.81
CA LYS A 52 11.42 -10.91 4.16
C LYS A 52 12.58 -9.99 4.55
N ARG A 53 12.70 -8.83 3.89
CA ARG A 53 13.76 -7.83 4.13
C ARG A 53 13.46 -6.87 5.28
N ARG A 54 12.23 -6.83 5.80
CA ARG A 54 11.90 -5.96 6.93
C ARG A 54 12.74 -6.37 8.15
N PRO A 55 13.54 -5.47 8.73
CA PRO A 55 14.20 -5.77 9.98
C PRO A 55 13.14 -6.03 11.05
N PRO A 56 13.38 -6.98 11.98
CA PRO A 56 12.51 -7.16 13.13
C PRO A 56 12.44 -5.81 13.87
N ARG A 57 11.20 -5.41 14.17
CA ARG A 57 10.92 -4.15 14.87
C ARG A 57 11.16 -4.30 16.36
#